data_AF-A0A966PSP9-F1
#
_entry.id   AF-A0A966PSP9-F1
#
_cell.length_a   1.000
_cell.length_b   1.000
_cell.length_c   1.000
_cell.angle_alpha   90.00
_cell.angle_beta   90.00
_cell.angle_gamma   90.00
#
_symmetry.space_group_name_H-M   'P 1'
#
loop_
_entity.id
_entity.type
_entity.pdbx_description
1 polymer ?
#
loop_
_entity_poly.entity_id
_entity_poly.type
_entity_poly.pdbx_seq_one_letter_code
_entity_poly.pdbx_strand_id
1 'polypeptide(L)'
;MKDPLDFFNDLPDYPGGRTPKNRGKKVKAIADDRYNGAKPKKYIINGKEVLMFTIGDLAKAIGKRPSTLRVWEHRGWLPKAKYRTPKPVKQQIPEKTSQGRRLYSLEQVEFLLEAIDRFKVREVNHGDWNGFRKHIKDNWPQ
;
A
#
# COMPACT_ATOMS: atom_id res chain seq x y z
N MET A 1 -35.73 6.13 -43.13
CA MET A 1 -36.05 5.78 -41.73
C MET A 1 -34.76 5.83 -40.94
N LYS A 2 -34.65 6.66 -39.89
CA LYS A 2 -33.53 6.56 -38.94
C LYS A 2 -33.82 5.40 -37.99
N ASP A 3 -32.80 4.61 -37.67
CA ASP A 3 -32.93 3.48 -36.75
C ASP A 3 -33.31 4.01 -35.35
N PRO A 4 -34.38 3.50 -34.71
CA PRO A 4 -34.75 3.90 -33.35
C PRO A 4 -33.62 3.73 -32.31
N LEU A 5 -32.61 2.90 -32.61
CA LEU A 5 -31.45 2.68 -31.75
C LEU A 5 -30.40 3.81 -31.87
N ASP A 6 -30.37 4.57 -32.96
CA ASP A 6 -29.45 5.70 -33.12
C ASP A 6 -29.72 6.83 -32.11
N PHE A 7 -30.94 6.89 -31.57
CA PHE A 7 -31.33 7.85 -30.54
C PHE A 7 -30.60 7.63 -29.21
N PHE A 8 -30.13 6.41 -28.93
CA PHE A 8 -29.48 6.06 -27.66
C PHE A 8 -27.96 6.21 -27.70
N ASN A 9 -27.37 6.39 -28.88
CA ASN A 9 -25.91 6.52 -29.05
C ASN A 9 -25.38 7.88 -28.56
N ASP A 10 -26.24 8.90 -28.42
CA ASP A 10 -25.88 10.25 -27.99
C ASP A 10 -26.16 10.50 -26.49
N LEU A 11 -26.60 9.47 -25.75
CA LEU A 11 -26.79 9.58 -24.31
C LEU A 11 -25.46 9.47 -23.56
N PRO A 12 -25.18 10.36 -22.60
CA PRO A 12 -24.05 10.19 -21.71
C PRO A 12 -24.21 8.89 -20.89
N ASP A 13 -23.12 8.13 -20.76
CA ASP A 13 -23.02 6.88 -19.97
C ASP A 13 -23.12 7.11 -18.44
N TYR A 14 -23.85 8.13 -18.00
CA TYR A 14 -24.13 8.42 -16.60
C TYR A 14 -25.48 9.13 -16.47
N PRO A 15 -26.33 8.71 -15.50
CA PRO A 15 -27.61 9.38 -15.28
C PRO A 15 -27.36 10.77 -14.65
N GLY A 16 -27.70 11.83 -15.39
CA GLY A 16 -27.70 13.22 -14.90
C GLY A 16 -26.68 14.15 -15.57
N GLY A 17 -26.87 15.46 -15.41
CA GLY A 17 -26.10 16.50 -16.13
C GLY A 17 -24.68 16.77 -15.63
N ARG A 18 -24.17 16.00 -14.65
CA ARG A 18 -22.80 16.17 -14.12
C ARG A 18 -21.98 14.91 -14.36
N THR A 19 -20.83 15.07 -14.98
CA THR A 19 -19.85 13.98 -15.15
C THR A 19 -19.39 13.45 -13.78
N PRO A 20 -19.24 12.13 -13.60
CA PRO A 20 -18.69 11.56 -12.37
C PRO A 20 -17.24 11.99 -12.17
N LYS A 21 -16.96 12.76 -11.11
CA LYS A 21 -15.63 13.32 -10.79
C LYS A 21 -14.51 12.27 -10.62
N ASN A 22 -14.85 10.99 -10.43
CA ASN A 22 -13.91 9.90 -10.14
C ASN A 22 -13.72 8.89 -11.29
N ARG A 23 -14.22 9.17 -12.51
CA ARG A 23 -14.18 8.18 -13.60
C ARG A 23 -12.81 7.99 -14.25
N GLY A 24 -11.91 8.96 -14.13
CA GLY A 24 -10.54 8.85 -14.62
C GLY A 24 -9.66 8.06 -13.64
N LYS A 25 -9.32 6.80 -13.95
CA LYS A 25 -8.18 6.14 -13.33
C LYS A 25 -6.92 6.90 -13.75
N LYS A 26 -6.44 7.82 -12.91
CA LYS A 26 -5.08 8.35 -13.06
C LYS A 26 -4.12 7.17 -12.90
N VAL A 27 -3.59 6.68 -14.03
CA VAL A 27 -2.44 5.77 -14.02
C VAL A 27 -1.30 6.59 -13.43
N LYS A 28 -0.89 6.26 -12.20
CA LYS A 28 0.29 6.90 -11.62
C LYS A 28 1.48 6.33 -12.37
N ALA A 29 2.23 7.19 -13.05
CA ALA A 29 3.53 6.81 -13.56
C ALA A 29 4.34 6.25 -12.39
N ILE A 30 4.83 5.03 -12.54
CA ILE A 30 5.78 4.44 -11.61
C ILE A 30 7.08 5.22 -11.82
N ALA A 31 7.69 5.72 -10.74
CA ALA A 31 9.01 6.31 -10.87
C ALA A 31 10.00 5.19 -11.25
N ASP A 32 10.93 5.43 -12.18
CA ASP A 32 11.98 4.47 -12.58
C ASP A 32 13.05 4.25 -11.50
N ASP A 33 12.68 4.35 -10.21
CA ASP A 33 13.53 4.01 -9.09
C ASP A 33 13.04 2.73 -8.39
N ARG A 34 13.96 2.02 -7.73
CA ARG A 34 13.69 0.73 -7.05
C ARG A 34 12.55 0.79 -6.02
N TYR A 35 12.28 1.97 -5.48
CA TYR A 35 11.29 2.20 -4.43
C TYR A 35 10.08 3.00 -4.93
N ASN A 36 9.87 3.11 -6.24
CA ASN A 36 8.77 3.81 -6.86
C ASN A 36 8.51 5.21 -6.22
N GLY A 37 9.58 5.98 -5.99
CA GLY A 37 9.54 7.32 -5.41
C GLY A 37 9.31 7.37 -3.89
N ALA A 38 9.38 6.24 -3.19
CA ALA A 38 9.31 6.20 -1.74
C ALA A 38 10.60 6.73 -1.11
N LYS A 39 10.47 7.59 -0.10
CA LYS A 39 11.62 8.25 0.55
C LYS A 39 11.73 7.79 2.01
N PRO A 40 12.84 7.14 2.42
CA PRO A 40 13.05 6.81 3.83
C PRO A 40 13.31 8.05 4.66
N LYS A 41 13.12 7.91 5.97
CA LYS A 41 13.51 8.89 6.99
C LYS A 41 14.50 8.26 7.95
N LYS A 42 15.49 9.04 8.37
CA LYS A 42 16.45 8.61 9.39
C LYS A 42 15.81 8.65 10.78
N TYR A 43 16.02 7.59 11.55
CA TYR A 43 15.64 7.50 12.96
C TYR A 43 16.81 6.94 13.76
N ILE A 44 16.87 7.27 15.05
CA ILE A 44 17.84 6.68 15.98
C ILE A 44 17.12 5.59 16.77
N ILE A 45 17.60 4.35 16.66
CA ILE A 45 17.06 3.19 17.38
C ILE A 45 18.22 2.49 18.07
N ASN A 46 18.15 2.36 19.39
CA ASN A 46 19.22 1.80 20.22
C ASN A 46 20.59 2.45 19.95
N GLY A 47 20.61 3.77 19.72
CA GLY A 47 21.85 4.53 19.45
C GLY A 47 22.40 4.42 18.02
N LYS A 48 21.74 3.67 17.11
CA LYS A 48 22.15 3.54 15.71
C LYS A 48 21.21 4.32 14.79
N GLU A 49 21.77 4.99 13.78
CA GLU A 49 20.98 5.57 12.70
C GLU A 49 20.43 4.46 11.80
N VAL A 50 19.11 4.39 11.68
CA VAL A 50 18.40 3.43 10.83
C VAL A 50 17.44 4.16 9.90
N LEU A 51 17.47 3.77 8.63
CA LEU A 51 16.50 4.24 7.64
C LEU A 51 15.16 3.52 7.83
N MET A 52 14.11 4.29 8.04
CA MET A 52 12.76 3.79 8.22
C MET A 52 11.79 4.37 7.20
N PHE A 53 10.88 3.53 6.75
CA PHE A 53 9.80 3.86 5.84
C PHE A 53 8.48 3.87 6.61
N THR A 54 7.64 4.88 6.35
CA THR A 54 6.27 4.82 6.86
C THR A 54 5.47 3.78 6.08
N ILE A 55 4.34 3.31 6.61
CA ILE A 55 3.42 2.44 5.85
C ILE A 55 2.99 3.05 4.50
N GLY A 56 2.96 4.39 4.40
CA GLY A 56 2.67 5.07 3.14
C GLY A 56 3.81 4.92 2.13
N ASP A 57 5.05 5.01 2.58
CA ASP A 57 6.24 4.89 1.74
C ASP A 57 6.49 3.42 1.36
N LEU A 58 6.29 2.47 2.28
CA LEU A 58 6.30 1.05 1.96
C LEU A 58 5.26 0.69 0.88
N ALA A 59 4.04 1.23 1.01
CA ALA A 59 2.99 1.00 0.03
C ALA A 59 3.34 1.57 -1.35
N LYS A 60 4.00 2.74 -1.41
CA LYS A 60 4.51 3.31 -2.66
C LYS A 60 5.55 2.39 -3.28
N ALA A 61 6.56 1.97 -2.50
CA ALA A 61 7.63 1.08 -2.97
C ALA A 61 7.08 -0.18 -3.64
N ILE A 62 6.06 -0.79 -3.03
CA ILE A 62 5.46 -2.03 -3.52
C ILE A 62 4.41 -1.80 -4.63
N GLY A 63 3.98 -0.55 -4.85
CA GLY A 63 2.90 -0.23 -5.78
C GLY A 63 1.51 -0.69 -5.31
N LYS A 64 1.28 -0.73 -3.98
CA LYS A 64 -0.02 -1.08 -3.38
C LYS A 64 -0.58 0.10 -2.59
N ARG A 65 -1.83 -0.04 -2.12
CA ARG A 65 -2.46 0.96 -1.24
C ARG A 65 -2.05 0.70 0.22
N PRO A 66 -1.86 1.72 1.07
CA PRO A 66 -1.59 1.53 2.49
C PRO A 66 -2.68 0.72 3.21
N SER A 67 -3.93 0.80 2.76
CA SER A 67 -5.03 -0.01 3.29
C SER A 67 -4.82 -1.51 3.05
N THR A 68 -4.28 -1.90 1.90
CA THR A 68 -3.96 -3.29 1.57
C THR A 68 -2.93 -3.86 2.54
N LEU A 69 -1.85 -3.12 2.81
CA LEU A 69 -0.83 -3.56 3.77
C LEU A 69 -1.39 -3.69 5.20
N ARG A 70 -2.29 -2.78 5.61
CA ARG A 70 -2.98 -2.91 6.91
C ARG A 70 -3.86 -4.14 6.98
N VAL A 71 -4.52 -4.50 5.89
CA VAL A 71 -5.31 -5.74 5.80
C VAL A 71 -4.39 -6.95 5.88
N TRP A 72 -3.21 -6.93 5.23
CA TRP A 72 -2.22 -8.00 5.33
C TRP A 72 -1.73 -8.19 6.76
N GLU A 73 -1.41 -7.10 7.47
CA GLU A 73 -1.07 -7.18 8.90
C GLU A 73 -2.21 -7.78 9.73
N HIS A 74 -3.43 -7.31 9.51
CA HIS A 74 -4.59 -7.76 10.28
C HIS A 74 -4.90 -9.24 10.05
N ARG A 75 -4.71 -9.72 8.82
CA ARG A 75 -4.87 -11.13 8.43
C ARG A 75 -3.65 -11.99 8.78
N GLY A 76 -2.60 -11.42 9.36
CA GLY A 76 -1.37 -12.14 9.71
C GLY A 76 -0.50 -12.54 8.51
N TRP A 77 -0.71 -11.94 7.34
CA TRP A 77 0.13 -12.16 6.15
C TRP A 77 1.42 -11.36 6.22
N LEU A 78 1.40 -10.26 6.98
CA LEU A 78 2.55 -9.47 7.34
C LEU A 78 2.63 -9.39 8.87
N PRO A 79 3.82 -9.50 9.49
CA PRO A 79 3.97 -9.23 10.90
C PRO A 79 3.57 -7.79 11.23
N LYS A 80 3.07 -7.56 12.45
CA LYS A 80 2.77 -6.21 12.93
C LYS A 80 4.07 -5.40 12.99
N ALA A 81 4.02 -4.14 12.53
CA ALA A 81 5.17 -3.26 12.64
C ALA A 81 5.66 -3.13 14.09
N LYS A 82 6.93 -3.51 14.30
CA LYS A 82 7.64 -3.44 15.59
C LYS A 82 7.87 -2.00 16.03
N TYR A 83 8.26 -1.14 15.08
CA TYR A 83 8.55 0.26 15.34
C TYR A 83 7.36 1.14 14.99
N ARG A 84 7.15 2.15 15.84
CA ARG A 84 6.13 3.19 15.63
C ARG A 84 6.67 4.55 16.02
N THR A 85 6.16 5.60 15.38
CA THR A 85 6.38 6.97 15.84
C THR A 85 5.75 7.16 17.24
N PRO A 86 6.14 8.20 17.98
CA PRO A 86 5.43 8.60 19.19
C PRO A 86 3.93 8.76 18.94
N LYS A 87 3.13 8.51 19.98
CA LYS A 87 1.68 8.75 19.94
C LYS A 87 1.43 10.24 19.71
N PRO A 88 0.45 10.62 18.86
CA PRO A 88 0.15 12.03 18.65
C PRO A 88 -0.44 12.62 19.93
N VAL A 89 0.03 13.83 20.30
CA VAL A 89 -0.35 14.53 21.53
C VAL A 89 -1.86 14.83 21.60
N LYS A 90 -2.47 15.11 20.45
CA LYS A 90 -3.90 15.41 20.36
C LYS A 90 -4.70 14.12 20.16
N GLN A 91 -5.61 13.85 21.08
CA GLN A 91 -6.60 12.79 20.94
C GLN A 91 -7.61 13.19 19.86
N GLN A 92 -7.66 12.42 18.77
CA GLN A 92 -8.53 12.71 17.63
C GLN A 92 -9.95 12.17 17.81
N ILE A 93 -10.12 11.11 18.61
CA ILE A 93 -11.39 10.41 18.82
C ILE A 93 -11.55 10.19 20.33
N PRO A 94 -12.68 10.60 20.94
CA PRO A 94 -13.00 10.27 22.32
C PRO A 94 -12.90 8.74 22.54
N GLU A 95 -12.40 8.31 23.69
CA GLU A 95 -12.28 6.88 24.09
C GLU A 95 -11.28 6.01 23.30
N LYS A 96 -10.75 6.47 22.17
CA LYS A 96 -9.77 5.69 21.38
C LYS A 96 -8.37 6.28 21.47
N THR A 97 -7.44 5.53 22.08
CA THR A 97 -6.03 5.91 22.10
C THR A 97 -5.47 5.89 20.68
N SER A 98 -4.98 7.04 20.22
CA SER A 98 -4.28 7.16 18.95
C SER A 98 -2.91 6.46 19.03
N GLN A 99 -2.67 5.55 18.09
CA GLN A 99 -1.39 4.86 17.97
C GLN A 99 -0.47 5.62 17.01
N GLY A 100 0.83 5.52 17.25
CA GLY A 100 1.85 6.03 16.35
C GLY A 100 1.79 5.40 14.96
N ARG A 101 2.38 6.10 13.98
CA ARG A 101 2.52 5.62 12.60
C ARG A 101 3.49 4.45 12.58
N ARG A 102 3.18 3.43 11.77
CA ARG A 102 4.02 2.24 11.58
C ARG A 102 5.28 2.60 10.80
N LEU A 103 6.40 2.07 11.25
CA LEU A 103 7.71 2.21 10.64
C LEU A 103 8.27 0.83 10.28
N TYR A 104 8.89 0.74 9.11
CA TYR A 104 9.54 -0.46 8.59
C TYR A 104 10.98 -0.13 8.22
N SER A 105 11.93 -1.00 8.55
CA SER A 105 13.33 -0.80 8.20
C SER A 105 13.57 -0.96 6.70
N LEU A 106 14.70 -0.46 6.21
CA LEU A 106 15.15 -0.72 4.83
C LEU A 106 15.16 -2.22 4.50
N GLU A 107 15.75 -3.03 5.39
CA GLU A 107 15.81 -4.50 5.24
C GLU A 107 14.42 -5.13 5.08
N GLN A 108 13.44 -4.68 5.88
CA GLN A 108 12.05 -5.16 5.77
C GLN A 108 11.40 -4.75 4.44
N VAL A 109 11.72 -3.57 3.92
CA VAL A 109 11.21 -3.11 2.62
C VAL A 109 11.81 -3.92 1.49
N GLU A 110 13.14 -4.11 1.49
CA GLU A 110 13.85 -4.89 0.47
C GLU A 110 13.39 -6.35 0.48
N PHE A 111 13.33 -6.97 1.65
CA PHE A 111 12.81 -8.33 1.81
C PHE A 111 11.39 -8.47 1.25
N LEU A 112 10.51 -7.50 1.52
CA LEU A 112 9.14 -7.56 1.04
C LEU A 112 9.03 -7.36 -0.48
N LEU A 113 9.87 -6.51 -1.08
CA LEU A 113 9.94 -6.35 -2.53
C LEU A 113 10.38 -7.65 -3.20
N GLU A 114 11.46 -8.26 -2.70
CA GLU A 114 11.98 -9.54 -3.21
C GLU A 114 10.96 -10.67 -3.06
N ALA A 115 10.29 -10.76 -1.91
CA ALA A 115 9.24 -11.76 -1.70
C ALA A 115 8.06 -11.55 -2.67
N ILE A 116 7.64 -10.31 -2.89
CA ILE A 116 6.52 -10.02 -3.80
C ILE A 116 6.83 -10.42 -5.23
N ASP A 117 8.07 -10.18 -5.67
CA ASP A 117 8.53 -10.51 -7.01
C ASP A 117 8.72 -12.04 -7.15
N ARG A 118 9.35 -12.68 -6.15
CA ARG A 118 9.55 -14.13 -6.08
C ARG A 118 8.25 -14.92 -6.15
N PHE A 119 7.23 -14.51 -5.39
CA PHE A 119 5.94 -15.21 -5.33
C PHE A 119 4.90 -14.63 -6.28
N LYS A 120 5.30 -13.72 -7.20
CA LYS A 120 4.44 -13.09 -8.21
C LYS A 120 3.15 -12.49 -7.64
N VAL A 121 3.23 -11.92 -6.44
CA VAL A 121 2.07 -11.38 -5.69
C VAL A 121 1.40 -10.18 -6.40
N ARG A 122 2.10 -9.59 -7.36
CA ARG A 122 1.55 -8.52 -8.21
C ARG A 122 0.52 -9.06 -9.22
N GLU A 123 0.66 -10.31 -9.64
CA GLU A 123 -0.20 -10.96 -10.64
C GLU A 123 -1.45 -11.57 -9.98
N VAL A 124 -2.62 -11.30 -10.55
CA VAL A 124 -3.90 -11.71 -9.93
C VAL A 124 -4.08 -13.23 -9.94
N ASN A 125 -3.63 -13.91 -10.99
CA ASN A 125 -3.92 -15.32 -11.22
C ASN A 125 -2.73 -16.26 -10.92
N HIS A 126 -1.51 -15.71 -10.78
CA HIS A 126 -0.28 -16.51 -10.64
C HIS A 126 0.44 -16.29 -9.31
N GLY A 127 -0.12 -15.46 -8.42
CA GLY A 127 0.48 -15.20 -7.11
C GLY A 127 0.42 -16.42 -6.19
N ASP A 128 1.57 -16.94 -5.77
CA ASP A 128 1.65 -17.96 -4.72
C ASP A 128 1.55 -17.30 -3.34
N TRP A 129 0.31 -17.06 -2.93
CA TRP A 129 0.01 -16.45 -1.64
C TRP A 129 0.35 -17.34 -0.44
N ASN A 130 0.42 -18.66 -0.60
CA ASN A 130 0.72 -19.58 0.49
C ASN A 130 2.23 -19.62 0.73
N GLY A 131 3.02 -19.76 -0.33
CA GLY A 131 4.47 -19.66 -0.28
C GLY A 131 4.92 -18.29 0.22
N PHE A 132 4.29 -17.21 -0.27
CA PHE A 132 4.54 -15.85 0.23
C PHE A 132 4.34 -15.75 1.75
N ARG A 133 3.17 -16.18 2.25
CA ARG A 133 2.87 -16.12 3.69
C ARG A 133 3.84 -16.93 4.54
N LYS A 134 4.17 -18.14 4.10
CA LYS A 134 5.15 -19.00 4.79
C LYS A 134 6.52 -18.33 4.82
N HIS A 135 6.98 -17.82 3.68
CA HIS A 135 8.27 -17.15 3.57
C HIS A 135 8.37 -15.91 4.46
N ILE A 136 7.32 -15.07 4.45
CA ILE A 136 7.24 -13.90 5.34
C ILE A 136 7.30 -14.35 6.80
N LYS A 137 6.53 -15.36 7.20
CA LYS A 137 6.51 -15.84 8.60
C LYS A 137 7.87 -16.34 9.06
N ASP A 138 8.57 -17.08 8.20
CA ASP A 138 9.79 -17.80 8.58
C ASP A 138 11.04 -16.90 8.50
N ASN A 139 11.04 -15.85 7.66
CA ASN A 139 12.26 -15.08 7.33
C ASN A 139 12.13 -13.56 7.55
N TRP A 140 11.11 -13.09 8.27
CA TRP A 140 10.90 -11.64 8.47
C TRP A 140 12.06 -10.97 9.26
N PRO A 141 12.72 -9.93 8.70
CA PRO A 141 13.78 -9.20 9.39
C PRO A 141 13.28 -8.45 10.65
N GLN A 142 14.08 -8.45 11.73
CA GLN A 142 13.71 -7.95 13.08
C GLN A 142 14.23 -6.56 13.43
#